data_AF-A0A225UKV7-F1
#
_entry.id   AF-A0A225UKV7-F1
#
_cell.length_a   1.000
_cell.length_b   1.000
_cell.length_c   1.000
_cell.angle_alpha   90.00
_cell.angle_beta   90.00
_cell.angle_gamma   90.00
#
_symmetry.space_group_name_H-M   'P 1'
#
loop_
_entity.id
_entity.type
_entity.pdbx_description
1 polymer ?
#
loop_
_entity_poly.entity_id
_entity_poly.type
_entity_poly.pdbx_seq_one_letter_code
_entity_poly.pdbx_strand_id
1 'polypeptide(L)'
;MAKAYVAQQVRRWEQTSSGRVIPLSPAYAWPASTPDYTAWLEAAKTTSDFLTQQATLGSQDAMWIADLNATRLDFGTAQDLLGVQIPTALCEARQCPALLQTLLFEAGFQFDNVIPEWFRTRASKISADQVRLDSEVIQCLLSIEFIEWNKLTEFTTRSEQSREQWSSENLRTW
;
A
#
# COMPACT_ATOMS: atom_id res chain seq x y z
N MET A 1 15.83 1.97 -14.06
CA MET A 1 14.37 1.96 -13.85
C MET A 1 13.99 2.42 -12.43
N ALA A 2 14.46 1.74 -11.38
CA ALA A 2 14.14 2.08 -9.98
C ALA A 2 14.36 3.56 -9.62
N LYS A 3 15.53 4.15 -9.91
CA LYS A 3 15.83 5.55 -9.60
C LYS A 3 14.82 6.54 -10.21
N ALA A 4 14.39 6.29 -11.45
CA ALA A 4 13.41 7.15 -12.14
C ALA A 4 12.02 7.02 -11.51
N TYR A 5 11.62 5.80 -11.12
CA TYR A 5 10.38 5.56 -10.41
C TYR A 5 10.36 6.24 -9.04
N VAL A 6 11.43 6.11 -8.24
CA VAL A 6 11.54 6.77 -6.93
C VAL A 6 11.41 8.29 -7.07
N ALA A 7 12.14 8.89 -8.01
CA ALA A 7 12.05 10.32 -8.29
C ALA A 7 10.64 10.74 -8.72
N GLN A 8 9.93 9.87 -9.45
CA GLN A 8 8.55 10.12 -9.84
C GLN A 8 7.59 10.08 -8.64
N GLN A 9 7.73 9.11 -7.74
CA GLN A 9 6.88 9.06 -6.55
C GLN A 9 7.15 10.23 -5.60
N VAL A 10 8.41 10.65 -5.44
CA VAL A 10 8.73 11.88 -4.69
C VAL A 10 8.02 13.08 -5.32
N ARG A 11 8.14 13.29 -6.64
CA ARG A 11 7.46 14.39 -7.33
C ARG A 11 5.95 14.34 -7.22
N ARG A 12 5.34 13.15 -7.33
CA ARG A 12 3.90 12.93 -7.15
C ARG A 12 3.47 13.47 -5.78
N TRP A 13 4.15 13.04 -4.71
CA TRP A 13 3.78 13.43 -3.35
C TRP A 13 4.18 14.86 -2.99
N GLU A 14 5.18 15.45 -3.65
CA GLU A 14 5.48 16.87 -3.54
C GLU A 14 4.38 17.76 -4.14
N GLN A 15 3.77 17.33 -5.24
CA GLN A 15 2.71 18.06 -5.93
C GLN A 15 1.34 17.88 -5.27
N THR A 16 1.15 16.76 -4.56
CA THR A 16 -0.02 16.55 -3.70
C THR A 16 0.07 17.46 -2.48
N SER A 17 -1.05 18.08 -2.09
CA SER A 17 -1.10 18.97 -0.92
C SER A 17 -0.62 18.29 0.36
N SER A 18 0.01 19.06 1.26
CA SER A 18 0.29 18.64 2.64
C SER A 18 -1.04 18.57 3.42
N GLY A 19 -1.56 17.37 3.59
CA GLY A 19 -2.85 17.15 4.24
C GLY A 19 -3.31 15.71 4.06
N ARG A 20 -4.54 15.44 4.52
CA ARG A 20 -5.12 14.10 4.45
C ARG A 20 -5.29 13.67 3.00
N VAL A 21 -4.59 12.60 2.63
CA VAL A 21 -4.79 11.86 1.39
C VAL A 21 -5.81 10.77 1.67
N ILE A 22 -6.83 10.72 0.83
CA ILE A 22 -7.86 9.66 0.86
C ILE A 22 -7.62 8.78 -0.37
N PRO A 23 -7.44 7.46 -0.18
CA PRO A 23 -7.24 6.53 -1.29
C PRO A 23 -8.51 6.41 -2.12
N LEU A 24 -8.35 5.98 -3.37
CA LEU A 24 -9.50 5.52 -4.15
C LEU A 24 -10.09 4.30 -3.44
N SER A 25 -11.40 4.30 -3.21
CA SER A 25 -12.15 3.14 -2.75
C SER A 25 -12.84 2.53 -3.99
N PRO A 26 -12.20 1.54 -4.65
CA PRO A 26 -12.84 0.84 -5.75
C PRO A 26 -13.98 -0.03 -5.23
N ALA A 27 -15.13 0.04 -5.89
CA ALA A 27 -16.18 -0.95 -5.68
C ALA A 27 -15.75 -2.28 -6.32
N TYR A 28 -15.37 -3.26 -5.49
CA TYR A 28 -15.07 -4.60 -5.97
C TYR A 28 -16.37 -5.36 -6.28
N ALA A 29 -16.59 -5.63 -7.57
CA ALA A 29 -17.66 -6.51 -8.02
C ALA A 29 -17.19 -7.97 -7.88
N TRP A 30 -17.44 -8.55 -6.71
CA TRP A 30 -17.15 -9.96 -6.48
C TRP A 30 -18.03 -10.86 -7.38
N PRO A 31 -17.52 -12.01 -7.86
CA PRO A 31 -18.34 -13.00 -8.53
C PRO A 31 -19.41 -13.55 -7.57
N ALA A 32 -20.40 -14.28 -8.09
CA ALA A 32 -21.58 -14.72 -7.32
C ALA A 32 -21.27 -15.47 -6.00
N SER A 33 -20.08 -16.07 -5.90
CA SER A 33 -19.49 -16.54 -4.64
C SER A 33 -18.33 -15.63 -4.24
N THR A 34 -18.44 -15.00 -3.07
CA THR A 34 -17.33 -14.24 -2.48
C THR A 34 -16.10 -15.15 -2.35
N PRO A 35 -14.93 -14.76 -2.90
CA PRO A 35 -13.71 -15.53 -2.73
C PRO A 35 -13.31 -15.57 -1.25
N ASP A 36 -12.60 -16.63 -0.82
CA ASP A 36 -12.07 -16.70 0.54
C ASP A 36 -10.95 -15.65 0.72
N TYR A 37 -11.31 -14.52 1.33
CA TYR A 37 -10.40 -13.40 1.58
C TYR A 37 -9.74 -13.43 2.97
N THR A 38 -9.83 -14.56 3.69
CA THR A 38 -9.34 -14.67 5.08
C THR A 38 -7.85 -14.37 5.19
N ALA A 39 -7.02 -14.94 4.32
CA ALA A 39 -5.57 -14.73 4.34
C ALA A 39 -5.19 -13.26 4.09
N TRP A 40 -5.88 -12.61 3.14
CA TRP A 40 -5.69 -11.18 2.90
C TRP A 40 -6.14 -10.35 4.10
N LEU A 41 -7.28 -10.68 4.71
CA LEU A 41 -7.78 -9.95 5.88
C LEU A 41 -6.81 -10.03 7.06
N GLU A 42 -6.22 -11.21 7.31
CA GLU A 42 -5.22 -11.41 8.35
C GLU A 42 -3.95 -10.60 8.09
N ALA A 43 -3.45 -10.60 6.85
CA ALA A 43 -2.30 -9.77 6.46
C ALA A 43 -2.60 -8.28 6.59
N ALA A 44 -3.76 -7.83 6.08
CA ALA A 44 -4.22 -6.45 6.16
C ALA A 44 -4.38 -5.96 7.60
N LYS A 45 -4.89 -6.83 8.49
CA LYS A 45 -5.00 -6.57 9.91
C LYS A 45 -3.61 -6.44 10.55
N THR A 46 -2.69 -7.34 10.23
CA THR A 46 -1.32 -7.29 10.76
C THR A 46 -0.61 -6.00 10.38
N THR A 47 -0.73 -5.56 9.12
CA THR A 47 -0.20 -4.25 8.67
C THR A 47 -0.81 -3.10 9.48
N SER A 48 -2.14 -3.12 9.68
CA SER A 48 -2.87 -2.05 10.38
C SER A 48 -2.52 -1.99 11.87
N ASP A 49 -2.43 -3.14 12.53
CA ASP A 49 -2.06 -3.28 13.94
C ASP A 49 -0.62 -2.81 14.16
N PHE A 50 0.30 -3.17 13.26
CA PHE A 50 1.69 -2.70 13.32
C PHE A 50 1.80 -1.18 13.22
N LEU A 51 1.16 -0.57 12.22
CA LEU A 51 1.17 0.88 12.05
C LEU A 51 0.58 1.61 13.26
N THR A 52 -0.53 1.08 13.80
CA THR A 52 -1.16 1.62 15.01
C THR A 52 -0.23 1.51 16.20
N GLN A 53 0.39 0.35 16.42
CA GLN A 53 1.33 0.14 17.52
C GLN A 53 2.52 1.11 17.41
N GLN A 54 3.14 1.22 16.23
CA GLN A 54 4.27 2.12 16.01
C GLN A 54 3.92 3.58 16.26
N ALA A 55 2.74 4.03 15.80
CA ALA A 55 2.27 5.38 16.03
C ALA A 55 2.04 5.70 17.53
N THR A 56 1.80 4.68 18.37
CA THR A 56 1.54 4.84 19.82
C THR A 56 2.75 4.64 20.72
N LEU A 57 3.88 4.13 20.21
CA LEU A 57 5.07 3.82 21.02
C LEU A 57 5.66 5.05 21.73
N GLY A 58 5.35 6.26 21.28
CA GLY A 58 5.82 7.52 21.88
C GLY A 58 7.34 7.71 21.84
N SER A 59 8.08 6.78 21.21
CA SER A 59 9.52 6.88 21.02
C SER A 59 9.82 7.92 19.95
N GLN A 60 10.90 8.68 20.14
CA GLN A 60 11.29 9.70 19.17
C GLN A 60 11.51 9.11 17.78
N ASP A 61 12.08 7.91 17.72
CA ASP A 61 12.44 7.21 16.49
C ASP A 61 11.23 6.78 15.65
N ALA A 62 10.09 6.44 16.29
CA ALA A 62 8.85 6.06 15.59
C ALA A 62 7.93 7.25 15.28
N MET A 63 8.28 8.48 15.69
CA MET A 63 7.41 9.65 15.57
C MET A 63 7.00 9.96 14.13
N TRP A 64 7.84 9.65 13.15
CA TRP A 64 7.52 9.92 11.76
C TRP A 64 6.39 9.02 11.22
N ILE A 65 6.25 7.80 11.77
CA ILE A 65 5.13 6.90 11.45
C ILE A 65 3.83 7.49 12.03
N ALA A 66 3.90 8.09 13.22
CA ALA A 66 2.76 8.81 13.80
C ALA A 66 2.35 10.03 12.95
N ASP A 67 3.32 10.76 12.37
CA ASP A 67 3.06 11.89 11.46
C ASP A 67 2.32 11.46 10.18
N LEU A 68 2.46 10.20 9.73
CA LEU A 68 1.64 9.66 8.63
C LEU A 68 0.18 9.53 9.00
N ASN A 69 -0.13 9.29 10.29
CA ASN A 69 -1.51 9.17 10.77
C ASN A 69 -2.35 8.18 9.93
N ALA A 70 -1.72 7.06 9.56
CA ALA A 70 -2.28 6.12 8.60
C ALA A 70 -3.46 5.37 9.20
N THR A 71 -4.59 5.33 8.47
CA THR A 71 -5.79 4.59 8.86
C THR A 71 -6.32 3.85 7.66
N ARG A 72 -6.61 2.55 7.80
CA ARG A 72 -7.23 1.79 6.71
C ARG A 72 -8.69 2.19 6.58
N LEU A 73 -9.11 2.54 5.36
CA LEU A 73 -10.52 2.82 5.08
C LEU A 73 -11.23 1.61 4.47
N ASP A 74 -10.60 0.96 3.50
CA ASP A 74 -11.21 -0.14 2.76
C ASP A 74 -10.13 -0.93 1.99
N PHE A 75 -10.56 -1.77 1.05
CA PHE A 75 -9.71 -2.38 0.04
C PHE A 75 -8.93 -1.34 -0.75
N GLY A 76 -7.66 -1.64 -1.00
CA GLY A 76 -6.81 -0.86 -1.90
C GLY A 76 -7.01 -1.20 -3.38
N THR A 77 -6.33 -0.48 -4.26
CA THR A 77 -6.31 -0.72 -5.71
C THR A 77 -5.23 -1.70 -6.16
N ALA A 78 -4.11 -1.77 -5.42
CA ALA A 78 -2.94 -2.60 -5.74
C ALA A 78 -2.43 -2.47 -7.19
N GLN A 79 -2.52 -1.27 -7.78
CA GLN A 79 -2.15 -1.01 -9.18
C GLN A 79 -0.67 -0.62 -9.33
N ASP A 80 -0.14 0.22 -8.44
CA ASP A 80 1.26 0.67 -8.46
C ASP A 80 2.11 0.02 -7.35
N LEU A 81 2.50 -1.23 -7.57
CA LEU A 81 3.25 -2.04 -6.60
C LEU A 81 4.76 -2.05 -6.83
N LEU A 82 5.27 -1.29 -7.81
CA LEU A 82 6.71 -1.28 -8.13
C LEU A 82 7.57 -0.85 -6.94
N GLY A 83 6.99 -0.04 -6.05
CA GLY A 83 7.64 0.39 -4.81
C GLY A 83 8.07 -0.77 -3.92
N VAL A 84 7.35 -1.89 -3.89
CA VAL A 84 7.67 -3.08 -3.06
C VAL A 84 9.04 -3.66 -3.38
N GLN A 85 9.47 -3.60 -4.63
CA GLN A 85 10.70 -4.24 -5.09
C GLN A 85 11.96 -3.39 -4.87
N ILE A 86 11.80 -2.15 -4.38
CA ILE A 86 12.89 -1.20 -4.22
C ILE A 86 13.44 -1.31 -2.80
N PRO A 87 14.69 -1.77 -2.62
CA PRO A 87 15.29 -1.83 -1.29
C PRO A 87 15.40 -0.43 -0.69
N THR A 88 14.91 -0.25 0.54
CA THR A 88 14.97 1.03 1.26
C THR A 88 16.41 1.46 1.54
N ALA A 89 17.34 0.51 1.66
CA ALA A 89 18.78 0.76 1.79
C ALA A 89 19.37 1.58 0.61
N LEU A 90 18.74 1.54 -0.57
CA LEU A 90 19.16 2.31 -1.75
C LEU A 90 18.49 3.69 -1.83
N CYS A 91 17.58 4.00 -0.91
CA CYS A 91 16.80 5.22 -0.89
C CYS A 91 17.41 6.26 0.05
N GLU A 92 17.23 7.53 -0.28
CA GLU A 92 17.42 8.63 0.67
C GLU A 92 16.27 8.68 1.68
N ALA A 93 16.50 9.32 2.84
CA ALA A 93 15.51 9.37 3.92
C ALA A 93 14.12 9.86 3.46
N ARG A 94 14.06 10.85 2.56
CA ARG A 94 12.79 11.39 2.02
C ARG A 94 12.16 10.50 0.95
N GLN A 95 12.94 9.63 0.31
CA GLN A 95 12.45 8.72 -0.73
C GLN A 95 11.69 7.54 -0.13
N CYS A 96 12.10 7.03 1.04
CA CYS A 96 11.41 5.90 1.68
C CYS A 96 9.93 6.21 2.03
N PRO A 97 9.60 7.33 2.69
CA PRO A 97 8.21 7.72 2.94
C PRO A 97 7.43 7.96 1.66
N ALA A 98 8.05 8.47 0.58
CA ALA A 98 7.35 8.68 -0.69
C ALA A 98 6.94 7.34 -1.34
N LEU A 99 7.83 6.34 -1.28
CA LEU A 99 7.50 4.98 -1.69
C LEU A 99 6.42 4.39 -0.78
N LEU A 100 6.57 4.53 0.53
CA LEU A 100 5.63 3.99 1.50
C LEU A 100 4.23 4.61 1.35
N GLN A 101 4.11 5.93 1.20
CA GLN A 101 2.83 6.60 0.93
C GLN A 101 2.17 6.08 -0.35
N THR A 102 2.95 5.73 -1.37
CA THR A 102 2.43 5.07 -2.57
C THR A 102 1.82 3.72 -2.22
N LEU A 103 2.55 2.87 -1.51
CA LEU A 103 2.08 1.54 -1.14
C LEU A 103 0.88 1.60 -0.17
N LEU A 104 0.89 2.52 0.79
CA LEU A 104 -0.25 2.75 1.69
C LEU A 104 -1.50 3.19 0.92
N PHE A 105 -1.34 4.09 -0.06
CA PHE A 105 -2.42 4.50 -0.94
C PHE A 105 -2.98 3.30 -1.73
N GLU A 106 -2.10 2.49 -2.32
CA GLU A 106 -2.49 1.29 -3.07
C GLU A 106 -3.10 0.20 -2.18
N ALA A 107 -2.84 0.20 -0.87
CA ALA A 107 -3.43 -0.70 0.12
C ALA A 107 -4.72 -0.15 0.75
N GLY A 108 -5.20 1.04 0.35
CA GLY A 108 -6.47 1.58 0.85
C GLY A 108 -6.35 2.29 2.20
N PHE A 109 -5.14 2.76 2.56
CA PHE A 109 -4.95 3.65 3.70
C PHE A 109 -5.16 5.11 3.32
N GLN A 110 -5.89 5.82 4.17
CA GLN A 110 -5.76 7.28 4.27
C GLN A 110 -4.56 7.61 5.17
N PHE A 111 -3.90 8.72 4.90
CA PHE A 111 -2.74 9.19 5.67
C PHE A 111 -2.51 10.68 5.42
N ASP A 112 -1.73 11.32 6.27
CA ASP A 112 -1.27 12.70 6.08
C ASP A 112 -0.01 12.69 5.20
N ASN A 113 -0.02 13.46 4.11
CA ASN A 113 1.12 13.54 3.20
C ASN A 113 2.27 14.34 3.83
N VAL A 114 3.37 13.65 4.16
CA VAL A 114 4.53 14.25 4.83
C VAL A 114 5.59 14.78 3.86
N ILE A 115 5.46 14.54 2.55
CA ILE A 115 6.52 14.85 1.57
C ILE A 115 6.70 16.35 1.28
N PRO A 116 5.66 17.16 1.05
CA PRO A 116 5.82 18.59 0.76
C PRO A 116 6.50 19.34 1.90
N GLU A 117 6.17 18.96 3.13
CA GLU A 117 6.67 19.61 4.35
C GLU A 117 7.70 18.75 5.07
N TRP A 118 8.33 17.77 4.40
CA TRP A 118 9.22 16.78 5.01
C TRP A 118 10.26 17.42 5.93
N PHE A 119 10.96 18.45 5.45
CA PHE A 119 11.98 19.15 6.21
C PHE A 119 11.43 19.91 7.43
N ARG A 120 10.15 20.28 7.42
CA ARG A 120 9.44 20.93 8.53
C ARG A 120 8.75 19.94 9.48
N THR A 121 8.47 18.72 9.02
CA THR A 121 7.90 17.65 9.85
C THR A 121 8.91 17.16 10.89
N ARG A 122 8.44 16.44 11.91
CA ARG A 122 9.34 15.85 12.91
C ARG A 122 10.17 14.73 12.31
N ALA A 123 9.69 14.14 11.21
CA ALA A 123 10.36 13.12 10.43
C ALA A 123 11.76 13.52 9.89
N SER A 124 11.99 14.80 9.58
CA SER A 124 13.33 15.26 9.14
C SER A 124 14.40 15.21 10.22
N LYS A 125 13.99 15.08 11.49
CA LYS A 125 14.89 15.00 12.65
C LYS A 125 15.24 13.55 13.01
N ILE A 126 14.59 12.58 12.37
CA ILE A 126 14.85 11.15 12.55
C ILE A 126 16.06 10.76 11.71
N SER A 127 16.87 9.83 12.22
CA SER A 127 18.02 9.36 11.46
C SER A 127 17.56 8.70 10.15
N ALA A 128 18.31 8.93 9.07
CA ALA A 128 17.99 8.35 7.76
C ALA A 128 17.92 6.82 7.81
N ASP A 129 18.77 6.19 8.63
CA ASP A 129 18.82 4.74 8.77
C ASP A 129 17.60 4.21 9.50
N GLN A 130 17.10 4.91 10.53
CA GLN A 130 15.87 4.53 11.19
C GLN A 130 14.67 4.61 10.24
N VAL A 131 14.54 5.70 9.47
CA VAL A 131 13.46 5.85 8.47
C VAL A 131 13.49 4.71 7.45
N ARG A 132 14.69 4.28 7.01
CA ARG A 132 14.84 3.15 6.08
C ARG A 132 14.43 1.83 6.70
N LEU A 133 14.84 1.55 7.94
CA LEU A 133 14.50 0.32 8.67
C LEU A 133 13.00 0.21 8.89
N ASP A 134 12.39 1.28 9.41
CA ASP A 134 10.94 1.32 9.63
C ASP A 134 10.18 1.15 8.31
N SER A 135 10.63 1.84 7.25
CA SER A 135 10.03 1.70 5.92
C SER A 135 10.17 0.28 5.37
N GLU A 136 11.30 -0.40 5.61
CA GLU A 136 11.53 -1.76 5.15
C GLU A 136 10.56 -2.73 5.81
N VAL A 137 10.35 -2.61 7.12
CA VAL A 137 9.38 -3.44 7.86
C VAL A 137 7.96 -3.23 7.32
N ILE A 138 7.54 -1.97 7.15
CA ILE A 138 6.20 -1.68 6.65
C ILE A 138 6.02 -2.15 5.20
N GLN A 139 7.04 -1.95 4.36
CA GLN A 139 7.07 -2.44 2.98
C GLN A 139 6.95 -3.98 2.94
N CYS A 140 7.63 -4.71 3.83
CA CYS A 140 7.50 -6.16 3.94
C CYS A 140 6.08 -6.60 4.29
N LEU A 141 5.44 -5.94 5.26
CA LEU A 141 4.05 -6.24 5.65
C LEU A 141 3.08 -6.00 4.48
N LEU A 142 3.20 -4.84 3.81
CA LEU A 142 2.42 -4.52 2.63
C LEU A 142 2.67 -5.49 1.47
N SER A 143 3.89 -6.00 1.31
CA SER A 143 4.23 -6.99 0.29
C SER A 143 3.43 -8.28 0.47
N ILE A 144 3.34 -8.77 1.72
CA ILE A 144 2.56 -9.97 2.05
C ILE A 144 1.08 -9.71 1.75
N GLU A 145 0.56 -8.57 2.19
CA GLU A 145 -0.82 -8.18 1.93
C GLU A 145 -1.14 -8.14 0.43
N PHE A 146 -0.27 -7.55 -0.40
CA PHE A 146 -0.47 -7.50 -1.85
C PHE A 146 -0.35 -8.87 -2.52
N ILE A 147 0.49 -9.77 -2.00
CA ILE A 147 0.55 -11.15 -2.49
C ILE A 147 -0.78 -11.86 -2.25
N GLU A 148 -1.35 -11.73 -1.05
CA GLU A 148 -2.66 -12.34 -0.77
C GLU A 148 -3.77 -11.68 -1.59
N TRP A 149 -3.73 -10.36 -1.77
CA TRP A 149 -4.66 -9.65 -2.65
C TRP A 149 -4.61 -10.14 -4.11
N ASN A 150 -3.41 -10.33 -4.66
CA ASN A 150 -3.24 -10.83 -6.03
C ASN A 150 -3.82 -12.23 -6.20
N LYS A 151 -3.69 -13.11 -5.19
CA LYS A 151 -4.33 -14.43 -5.23
C LYS A 151 -5.86 -14.31 -5.36
N LEU A 152 -6.49 -13.43 -4.57
CA LEU A 152 -7.95 -13.23 -4.62
C LEU A 152 -8.45 -12.76 -5.98
N THR A 153 -7.73 -11.84 -6.59
CA THR A 153 -8.11 -11.25 -7.89
C THR A 153 -7.83 -12.21 -9.05
N GLU A 154 -6.74 -12.98 -9.03
CA GLU A 154 -6.47 -14.04 -10.02
C GLU A 154 -7.51 -15.16 -10.00
N PHE A 155 -7.95 -15.60 -8.81
CA PHE A 155 -9.02 -16.59 -8.70
C PHE A 155 -10.34 -16.07 -9.28
N THR A 156 -10.64 -14.80 -9.02
CA THR A 156 -11.83 -14.14 -9.55
C THR A 156 -11.83 -14.15 -11.08
N THR A 157 -10.76 -13.67 -11.72
CA THR A 157 -10.65 -13.62 -13.19
C THR A 157 -10.74 -15.00 -13.82
N ARG A 158 -10.11 -16.03 -13.24
CA ARG A 158 -10.17 -17.40 -13.77
C ARG A 158 -11.57 -18.01 -13.68
N SER A 159 -12.30 -17.72 -12.60
CA SER A 159 -13.67 -18.20 -12.40
C SER A 159 -14.63 -17.60 -13.42
N GLU A 160 -14.49 -16.31 -13.74
CA GLU A 160 -15.30 -15.60 -14.72
C GLU A 160 -15.06 -16.13 -16.15
N GLN A 161 -13.79 -16.27 -16.55
CA GLN A 161 -13.44 -16.85 -17.86
C GLN A 161 -14.00 -18.27 -18.03
N SER A 162 -13.90 -19.10 -16.98
CA SER A 162 -14.45 -20.46 -17.01
C SER A 162 -15.97 -20.42 -17.21
N ARG A 163 -16.68 -19.52 -16.52
CA ARG A 163 -18.13 -19.39 -16.62
C ARG A 163 -18.58 -18.90 -18.01
N GLU A 164 -17.88 -17.92 -18.57
CA GLU A 164 -18.16 -17.41 -19.92
C GLU A 164 -17.90 -18.48 -21.00
N GLN A 165 -16.82 -19.24 -20.86
CA GLN A 165 -16.48 -20.33 -21.77
C GLN A 165 -17.56 -21.43 -21.74
N TRP A 166 -17.96 -21.88 -20.54
CA TRP A 166 -19.07 -22.82 -20.37
C TRP A 166 -20.39 -22.30 -20.95
N SER A 167 -20.70 -21.01 -20.77
CA SER A 167 -21.90 -20.39 -21.36
C SER A 167 -21.84 -20.41 -22.90
N SER A 168 -20.69 -20.05 -23.47
CA SER A 168 -20.48 -20.01 -24.92
C SER A 168 -20.53 -21.40 -25.59
N GLU A 169 -20.04 -22.44 -24.91
CA GLU A 169 -20.07 -23.82 -25.40
C GLU A 169 -21.49 -24.39 -25.38
N ASN A 170 -22.29 -24.07 -24.37
CA ASN A 170 -23.68 -24.53 -24.26
C ASN A 170 -24.66 -23.76 -25.16
N LEU A 171 -24.30 -22.56 -25.63
CA LEU A 171 -25.09 -21.79 -26.60
C LEU A 171 -24.81 -22.19 -28.06
N ARG A 172 -23.73 -22.93 -28.33
CA ARG A 172 -23.38 -23.42 -29.68
C ARG A 172 -23.97 -24.79 -30.03
N THR A 173 -24.66 -25.43 -29.09
CA THR A 173 -25.23 -26.79 -29.24
C THR A 173 -26.72 -26.82 -29.59
N TRP A 174 -27.29 -25.70 -30.07
CA TRP A 174 -28.67 -25.62 -30.58
C TRP A 174 -28.71 -25.06 -32.00
#